data_AF-A0A9D0H1E2-F1
#
_entry.id   AF-A0A9D0H1E2-F1
#
_cell.length_a   1.000
_cell.length_b   1.000
_cell.length_c   1.000
_cell.angle_alpha   90.00
_cell.angle_beta   90.00
_cell.angle_gamma   90.00
#
_symmetry.space_group_name_H-M   'P 1'
#
loop_
_entity.id
_entity.type
_entity.pdbx_description
1 polymer ?
#
loop_
_entity_poly.entity_id
_entity_poly.type
_entity_poly.pdbx_seq_one_letter_code
_entity_poly.pdbx_strand_id
1 'polypeptide(L)'
;MKKLIFLFGLIAVSFVLFSCASEKKHVKSVENKPVQSQKTVKIKKECENYVNRMEKCLKEAKGKDYRKIWAQCEGKVMWDMLKEYQDNGFCFDEDECKQKVLDEINNCKEERTYIFRKYYR
;
A
#
# COMPACT_ATOMS: atom_id res chain seq x y z
N MET A 1 2.03 52.78 35.42
CA MET A 1 3.28 52.16 35.93
C MET A 1 3.23 50.68 35.55
N LYS A 2 4.13 50.01 34.86
CA LYS A 2 5.46 50.28 34.27
C LYS A 2 5.52 49.53 32.93
N LYS A 3 6.15 50.16 31.93
CA LYS A 3 6.61 49.54 30.68
C LYS A 3 7.80 48.63 30.99
N LEU A 4 7.93 47.50 30.30
CA LEU A 4 9.20 46.80 30.17
C LEU A 4 9.36 46.37 28.71
N ILE A 5 10.10 47.22 28.02
CA ILE A 5 10.71 47.02 26.72
C ILE A 5 11.98 46.22 26.98
N PHE A 6 12.22 45.13 26.25
CA PHE A 6 13.57 44.63 26.01
C PHE A 6 13.74 44.36 24.51
N LEU A 7 14.49 45.28 23.92
CA LEU A 7 15.15 45.17 22.62
C LEU A 7 16.45 44.37 22.77
N PHE A 8 16.94 43.94 21.61
CA PHE A 8 18.30 43.49 21.24
C PHE A 8 18.52 41.99 21.07
N GLY A 9 18.85 41.64 19.82
CA GLY A 9 19.32 40.32 19.42
C GLY A 9 19.28 40.08 17.92
N LEU A 10 19.78 41.04 17.12
CA LEU A 10 20.07 40.87 15.69
C LEU A 10 20.97 39.65 15.48
N ILE A 11 20.46 38.61 14.82
CA ILE A 11 21.31 37.63 14.14
C ILE A 11 20.97 37.74 12.66
N ALA A 12 21.71 38.62 12.00
CA ALA A 12 21.92 38.59 10.57
C ALA A 12 22.86 37.41 10.26
N VAL A 13 22.36 36.39 9.58
CA VAL A 13 23.22 35.51 8.78
C VAL A 13 22.69 35.55 7.36
N SER A 14 23.51 36.21 6.55
CA SER A 14 23.36 36.49 5.15
C SER A 14 23.32 35.21 4.30
N PHE A 15 22.42 35.23 3.31
CA PHE A 15 22.67 34.90 1.91
C PHE A 15 23.79 33.90 1.60
N VAL A 16 23.39 32.68 1.20
CA VAL A 16 24.04 32.00 0.07
C VAL A 16 22.95 31.70 -0.95
N LEU A 17 22.90 32.55 -1.98
CA LEU A 17 22.18 32.30 -3.22
C LEU A 17 22.85 31.12 -3.92
N PHE A 18 22.23 29.94 -3.85
CA PHE A 18 22.50 28.89 -4.82
C PHE A 18 21.70 29.20 -6.09
N SER A 19 22.29 30.05 -6.94
CA SER A 19 21.96 30.10 -8.36
C SER A 19 22.36 28.77 -9.00
N CYS A 20 21.40 27.88 -9.19
CA CYS A 20 21.48 26.89 -10.27
C CYS A 20 20.53 27.34 -11.38
N ALA A 21 21.05 28.20 -12.26
CA ALA A 21 20.59 28.25 -13.64
C ALA A 21 20.82 26.85 -14.22
N SER A 22 19.74 26.14 -14.55
CA SER A 22 19.80 24.98 -15.43
C SER A 22 19.01 25.30 -16.69
N GLU A 23 19.75 25.23 -17.79
CA GLU A 23 19.38 25.43 -19.18
C GLU A 23 18.03 24.82 -19.57
N LYS A 24 17.31 25.53 -20.43
CA LYS A 24 16.28 24.95 -21.29
C LYS A 24 16.93 23.88 -22.18
N LYS A 25 16.88 22.60 -21.76
CA LYS A 25 17.15 21.47 -22.64
C LYS A 25 15.85 20.99 -23.29
N HIS A 26 15.68 21.43 -24.53
CA HIS A 26 14.81 20.84 -25.52
C HIS A 26 15.36 19.45 -25.90
N VAL A 27 14.94 18.36 -25.25
CA VAL A 27 15.25 17.01 -25.73
C VAL A 27 14.12 16.02 -25.45
N LYS A 28 13.42 15.71 -26.56
CA LYS A 28 12.74 14.47 -26.92
C LYS A 28 11.57 14.01 -26.05
N SER A 29 10.39 14.08 -26.67
CA SER A 29 9.30 13.11 -26.56
C SER A 29 9.80 11.80 -25.96
N VAL A 30 9.44 11.56 -24.69
CA VAL A 30 9.53 10.23 -24.11
C VAL A 30 8.49 9.42 -24.88
N GLU A 31 8.99 8.80 -25.93
CA GLU A 31 8.39 7.66 -26.60
C GLU A 31 7.66 6.85 -25.54
N ASN A 32 6.31 6.88 -25.62
CA ASN A 32 5.43 6.02 -24.86
C ASN A 32 5.83 4.59 -25.19
N LYS A 33 6.80 4.05 -24.44
CA LYS A 33 7.10 2.63 -24.47
C LYS A 33 5.79 1.95 -24.08
N PRO A 34 5.24 1.07 -24.93
CA PRO A 34 4.01 0.37 -24.60
C PRO A 34 4.23 -0.30 -23.25
N VAL A 35 3.29 -0.06 -22.32
CA VAL A 35 3.22 -0.67 -21.00
C VAL A 35 3.63 -2.13 -21.14
N GLN A 36 4.89 -2.42 -20.83
CA GLN A 36 5.48 -3.73 -21.05
C GLN A 36 4.68 -4.71 -20.22
N SER A 37 4.05 -5.63 -20.95
CA SER A 37 3.51 -6.92 -20.55
C SER A 37 2.90 -6.97 -19.15
N GLN A 38 1.60 -7.24 -19.12
CA GLN A 38 1.00 -7.99 -18.02
C GLN A 38 1.89 -9.22 -17.75
N LYS A 39 2.87 -9.10 -16.84
CA LYS A 39 3.49 -10.26 -16.21
C LYS A 39 2.31 -10.93 -15.52
N THR A 40 1.83 -12.02 -16.10
CA THR A 40 0.98 -12.97 -15.43
C THR A 40 1.79 -13.49 -14.26
N VAL A 41 1.63 -12.86 -13.09
CA VAL A 41 2.21 -13.35 -11.85
C VAL A 41 1.61 -14.74 -11.66
N LYS A 42 2.46 -15.77 -11.70
CA LYS A 42 2.03 -17.13 -11.39
C LYS A 42 1.72 -17.13 -9.90
N ILE A 43 0.43 -17.21 -9.57
CA ILE A 43 -0.04 -17.28 -8.19
C ILE A 43 0.54 -18.54 -7.57
N LYS A 44 1.29 -18.39 -6.48
CA LYS A 44 1.79 -19.54 -5.73
C LYS A 44 0.62 -20.30 -5.10
N LYS A 45 0.73 -21.62 -5.00
CA LYS A 45 -0.37 -22.47 -4.52
C LYS A 45 -0.82 -22.08 -3.11
N GLU A 46 0.15 -21.76 -2.24
CA GLU A 46 -0.12 -21.29 -0.87
C GLU A 46 -0.84 -19.94 -0.82
N CYS A 47 -0.86 -19.17 -1.91
CA CYS A 47 -1.52 -17.87 -1.99
C CYS A 47 -2.91 -17.93 -2.65
N GLU A 48 -3.29 -19.06 -3.24
CA GLU A 48 -4.57 -19.20 -3.97
C GLU A 48 -5.77 -18.89 -3.07
N ASN A 49 -5.74 -19.32 -1.80
CA ASN A 49 -6.83 -19.09 -0.86
C ASN A 49 -7.06 -17.58 -0.64
N TYR A 50 -6.01 -16.86 -0.24
CA TYR A 50 -6.04 -15.40 -0.06
C TYR A 50 -6.43 -14.67 -1.36
N VAL A 51 -5.77 -15.01 -2.48
CA VAL A 51 -5.94 -14.33 -3.77
C VAL A 51 -7.37 -14.47 -4.29
N ASN A 52 -7.93 -15.68 -4.26
CA ASN A 52 -9.27 -15.95 -4.77
C ASN A 52 -10.34 -15.21 -3.96
N ARG A 53 -10.20 -15.16 -2.62
CA ARG A 53 -11.13 -14.43 -1.75
C ARG A 53 -11.04 -12.92 -1.96
N MET A 54 -9.83 -12.39 -2.10
CA MET A 54 -9.63 -10.98 -2.42
C MET A 54 -10.24 -10.61 -3.76
N GLU A 55 -9.96 -11.38 -4.82
CA GLU A 55 -10.54 -11.12 -6.14
C GLU A 55 -12.07 -11.20 -6.13
N LYS A 56 -12.64 -12.18 -5.42
CA LYS A 56 -14.09 -12.31 -5.28
C LYS A 56 -14.69 -11.07 -4.63
N CYS A 57 -14.15 -10.65 -3.47
CA CYS A 57 -14.64 -9.47 -2.77
C CYS A 57 -14.51 -8.20 -3.63
N LEU A 58 -13.36 -8.00 -4.28
CA LEU A 58 -13.12 -6.82 -5.12
C LEU A 58 -14.03 -6.77 -6.36
N LYS A 59 -14.41 -7.92 -6.93
CA LYS A 59 -15.38 -8.00 -8.06
C LYS A 59 -16.81 -7.65 -7.63
N GLU A 60 -17.18 -7.99 -6.39
CA GLU A 60 -18.52 -7.75 -5.85
C GLU A 60 -18.68 -6.34 -5.25
N ALA A 61 -17.57 -5.71 -4.87
CA ALA A 61 -17.57 -4.40 -4.25
C ALA A 61 -18.07 -3.29 -5.20
N LYS A 62 -19.00 -2.48 -4.69
CA LYS A 62 -19.52 -1.29 -5.38
C LYS A 62 -18.99 -0.04 -4.70
N GLY A 63 -18.37 0.87 -5.44
CA GLY A 63 -17.95 2.17 -4.93
C GLY A 63 -16.85 2.81 -5.76
N LYS A 64 -16.57 4.10 -5.48
CA LYS A 64 -15.53 4.88 -6.15
C LYS A 64 -14.24 5.02 -5.32
N ASP A 65 -14.32 4.77 -4.01
CA ASP A 65 -13.16 4.83 -3.12
C ASP A 65 -12.50 3.46 -3.03
N TYR A 66 -11.51 3.25 -3.89
CA TYR A 66 -10.77 2.00 -3.94
C TYR A 66 -10.00 1.72 -2.63
N ARG A 67 -9.43 2.73 -1.98
CA ARG A 67 -8.66 2.52 -0.75
C ARG A 67 -9.57 1.95 0.34
N LYS A 68 -10.78 2.48 0.46
CA LYS A 68 -11.80 1.96 1.38
C LYS A 68 -12.24 0.54 1.01
N ILE A 69 -12.53 0.29 -0.27
CA ILE A 69 -12.93 -1.04 -0.77
C ILE A 69 -11.83 -2.07 -0.48
N TRP A 70 -10.57 -1.72 -0.75
CA TRP A 70 -9.43 -2.59 -0.48
C TRP A 70 -9.35 -2.98 1.00
N ALA A 71 -9.37 -1.99 1.90
CA ALA A 71 -9.29 -2.24 3.35
C ALA A 71 -10.47 -3.08 3.86
N GLN A 72 -11.67 -2.84 3.33
CA GLN A 72 -12.86 -3.63 3.65
C GLN A 72 -12.74 -5.08 3.19
N CYS A 73 -12.32 -5.29 1.94
CA CYS A 73 -12.14 -6.63 1.40
C CYS A 73 -11.03 -7.39 2.12
N GLU A 74 -9.88 -6.76 2.34
CA GLU A 74 -8.78 -7.38 3.06
C GLU A 74 -9.16 -7.75 4.49
N GLY A 75 -9.83 -6.85 5.22
CA GLY A 75 -10.35 -7.17 6.56
C GLY A 75 -11.34 -8.33 6.57
N LYS A 76 -12.24 -8.40 5.58
CA LYS A 76 -13.19 -9.52 5.43
C LYS A 76 -12.45 -10.83 5.15
N VAL A 77 -11.51 -10.84 4.21
CA VAL A 77 -10.73 -12.04 3.87
C VAL A 77 -9.93 -12.53 5.07
N MET A 78 -9.27 -11.63 5.81
CA MET A 78 -8.57 -11.97 7.04
C MET A 78 -9.49 -12.61 8.07
N TRP A 79 -10.69 -12.05 8.26
CA TRP A 79 -11.68 -12.60 9.18
C TRP A 79 -12.19 -13.98 8.76
N ASP A 80 -12.51 -14.15 7.47
CA ASP A 80 -12.99 -15.42 6.94
C ASP A 80 -11.92 -16.51 7.05
N MET A 81 -10.64 -16.18 6.80
CA MET A 81 -9.51 -17.10 7.00
C MET A 81 -9.32 -17.42 8.49
N LEU A 82 -9.41 -16.42 9.38
CA LEU A 82 -9.30 -16.64 10.82
C LEU A 82 -10.37 -17.61 11.32
N LYS A 83 -11.62 -17.44 10.87
CA LYS A 83 -12.72 -18.34 11.23
C LYS A 83 -12.48 -19.77 10.72
N GLU A 84 -12.07 -19.91 9.48
CA GLU A 84 -11.73 -21.23 8.92
C GLU A 84 -10.59 -21.91 9.69
N TYR A 85 -9.58 -21.15 10.12
CA TYR A 85 -8.47 -21.69 10.90
C TYR A 85 -8.90 -22.17 12.28
N GLN A 86 -9.79 -21.41 12.94
CA GLN A 86 -10.40 -21.78 14.21
C GLN A 86 -11.28 -23.04 14.06
N ASP A 87 -12.15 -23.06 13.06
CA ASP A 87 -13.14 -24.12 12.86
C ASP A 87 -12.50 -25.46 12.48
N ASN A 88 -11.37 -25.43 11.77
CA ASN A 88 -10.62 -26.63 11.38
C ASN A 88 -9.57 -27.08 12.40
N GLY A 89 -9.40 -26.35 13.52
CA GLY A 89 -8.41 -26.70 14.54
C GLY A 89 -6.96 -26.56 14.07
N PHE A 90 -6.65 -25.61 13.19
CA PHE A 90 -5.27 -25.36 12.73
C PHE A 90 -4.38 -24.68 13.79
N CYS A 91 -4.96 -24.29 14.92
CA CYS A 91 -4.36 -23.50 15.98
C CYS A 91 -4.99 -23.87 17.34
N PHE A 92 -4.21 -23.73 18.41
CA PHE A 92 -4.63 -24.04 19.78
C PHE A 92 -5.37 -22.87 20.46
N ASP A 93 -5.02 -21.64 20.09
CA ASP A 93 -5.65 -20.42 20.61
C ASP A 93 -5.84 -19.36 19.50
N GLU A 94 -6.58 -18.30 19.84
CA GLU A 94 -6.93 -17.25 18.90
C GLU A 94 -5.71 -16.48 18.37
N ASP A 95 -4.71 -16.25 19.20
CA ASP A 95 -3.54 -15.45 18.82
C ASP A 95 -2.62 -16.24 17.89
N GLU A 96 -2.50 -17.56 18.09
CA GLU A 96 -1.85 -18.44 17.14
C GLU A 96 -2.60 -18.45 15.78
N CYS A 97 -3.94 -18.51 15.79
CA CYS A 97 -4.71 -18.44 14.54
C CYS A 97 -4.47 -17.12 13.81
N LYS A 98 -4.50 -15.99 14.53
CA LYS A 98 -4.22 -14.66 13.95
C LYS A 98 -2.84 -14.62 13.32
N GLN A 99 -1.83 -15.13 14.04
CA GLN A 99 -0.46 -15.12 13.55
C GLN A 99 -0.33 -15.95 12.27
N LYS A 100 -0.91 -17.15 12.22
CA LYS A 100 -0.87 -17.99 11.01
C LYS A 100 -1.53 -17.31 9.80
N VAL A 101 -2.68 -16.66 9.99
CA VAL A 101 -3.35 -15.92 8.91
C VAL A 101 -2.49 -14.76 8.43
N LEU A 102 -1.88 -14.00 9.35
CA LEU A 102 -0.97 -12.91 9.01
C LEU A 102 0.26 -13.43 8.26
N ASP A 103 0.83 -14.56 8.67
CA ASP A 103 1.98 -15.17 8.03
C ASP A 103 1.64 -15.64 6.60
N GLU A 104 0.49 -16.27 6.39
CA GLU A 104 0.02 -16.65 5.04
C GLU A 104 -0.07 -15.42 4.14
N ILE A 105 -0.73 -14.35 4.60
CA ILE A 105 -0.89 -13.11 3.82
C ILE A 105 0.45 -12.43 3.54
N ASN A 106 1.34 -12.38 4.54
CA ASN A 106 2.67 -11.79 4.40
C ASN A 106 3.56 -12.57 3.41
N ASN A 107 3.41 -13.90 3.36
CA ASN A 107 4.09 -14.76 2.39
C ASN A 107 3.57 -14.57 0.95
N CYS A 108 2.43 -13.88 0.78
CA CYS A 108 1.79 -13.57 -0.50
C CYS A 108 1.95 -12.11 -0.92
N LYS A 109 3.01 -11.43 -0.47
CA LYS A 109 3.25 -10.00 -0.73
C LYS A 109 3.26 -9.63 -2.22
N GLU A 110 3.82 -10.48 -3.07
CA GLU A 110 3.90 -10.23 -4.51
C GLU A 110 2.51 -10.31 -5.16
N GLU A 111 1.75 -11.36 -4.84
CA GLU A 111 0.38 -11.57 -5.31
C GLU A 111 -0.57 -10.51 -4.78
N ARG A 112 -0.45 -10.14 -3.49
CA ARG A 112 -1.19 -9.03 -2.89
C ARG A 112 -0.94 -7.73 -3.64
N THR A 113 0.33 -7.43 -3.96
CA THR A 113 0.71 -6.25 -4.74
C THR A 113 0.18 -6.33 -6.17
N TYR A 114 0.19 -7.52 -6.77
CA TYR A 114 -0.35 -7.75 -8.10
C TYR A 114 -1.87 -7.48 -8.16
N ILE A 115 -2.65 -8.07 -7.25
CA ILE A 115 -4.10 -7.80 -7.15
C ILE A 115 -4.34 -6.31 -6.90
N PHE A 116 -3.58 -5.70 -5.99
CA PHE A 116 -3.71 -4.27 -5.71
C PHE A 116 -3.55 -3.44 -6.98
N ARG A 117 -2.52 -3.70 -7.79
CA ARG A 117 -2.27 -2.98 -9.05
C ARG A 117 -3.30 -3.29 -10.14
N LYS A 118 -3.86 -4.50 -10.14
CA LYS A 118 -4.87 -4.94 -11.12
C LYS A 118 -6.18 -4.18 -10.97
N TYR A 119 -6.61 -3.86 -9.75
CA TYR A 119 -7.89 -3.18 -9.51
C TYR A 119 -7.78 -1.68 -9.15
N TYR A 120 -6.58 -1.17 -8.83
CA TYR A 120 -6.35 0.25 -8.52
C TYR A 120 -6.18 1.16 -9.76
N ARG A 121 -6.21 0.60 -10.97
CA ARG A 121 -6.17 1.37 -12.23
C ARG A 121 -7.57 1.75 -12.67
#